data_AF-A0A6E8VZW6-F1
#
_entry.id   AF-A0A6E8VZW6-F1
#
_cell.length_a   1.000
_cell.length_b   1.000
_cell.length_c   1.000
_cell.angle_alpha   90.00
_cell.angle_beta   90.00
_cell.angle_gamma   90.00
#
_symmetry.space_group_name_H-M   'P 1'
#
loop_
_entity.id
_entity.type
_entity.pdbx_description
1 polymer ?
#
loop_
_entity_poly.entity_id
_entity_poly.type
_entity_poly.pdbx_seq_one_letter_code
_entity_poly.pdbx_strand_id
1 'polypeptide(L)'
;MVRTKKPILIDGRGHLLGRLASVVAKQILSGNSVVVVRCEGLQLSGHFFRNKIKFLAYLRKRCNVNPARGPFHFRAPSRMLWKAIRGMVPHKTKRGANALRRLKVYEGIPPPYDKMKRVCVPIALRQLCLRPDRKYCTVDRVAHEVGWKYRDVVNNLEAKRKIKARIAYMHKKKLKKITWSARAVVAKRIESQNAVLKQYGYLTSEFEKKYSKPVVNAVPPKLGKRKRKELYVAAKAARKEAKYAARAAAKAKKATTATKAPAKAKAKA
;
A
#
# COMPACT_ATOMS: atom_id res chain seq x y z
N MET A 1 22.98 -1.40 25.66
CA MET A 1 21.84 -1.70 24.74
C MET A 1 20.74 -0.66 24.96
N VAL A 2 20.47 0.19 23.97
CA VAL A 2 19.43 1.24 24.08
C VAL A 2 18.06 0.59 24.12
N ARG A 3 17.40 0.63 25.29
CA ARG A 3 16.06 0.08 25.48
C ARG A 3 15.03 1.11 25.00
N THR A 4 14.36 0.85 23.88
CA THR A 4 13.33 1.77 23.38
C THR A 4 12.11 1.71 24.30
N LYS A 5 11.73 2.84 24.93
CA LYS A 5 10.52 2.93 25.77
C LYS A 5 9.23 2.60 25.00
N LYS A 6 9.20 2.88 23.68
CA LYS A 6 8.05 2.62 22.81
C LYS A 6 8.03 1.17 22.31
N PRO A 7 6.86 0.51 22.25
CA PRO A 7 6.76 -0.84 21.72
C PRO A 7 7.05 -0.88 20.21
N ILE A 8 7.79 -1.90 19.78
CA ILE A 8 8.05 -2.18 18.37
C ILE A 8 6.79 -2.84 17.80
N LEU A 9 6.09 -2.12 16.91
CA LEU A 9 4.86 -2.59 16.31
C LEU A 9 5.13 -3.22 14.93
N ILE A 10 4.99 -4.53 14.82
CA ILE A 10 5.31 -5.32 13.62
C ILE A 10 4.03 -5.73 12.89
N ASP A 11 3.97 -5.54 11.56
CA ASP A 11 2.91 -6.08 10.71
C ASP A 11 3.20 -7.55 10.37
N GLY A 12 2.36 -8.48 10.83
CA GLY A 12 2.51 -9.92 10.57
C GLY A 12 2.25 -10.33 9.12
N ARG A 13 1.61 -9.48 8.32
CA ARG A 13 1.28 -9.80 6.92
C ARG A 13 2.53 -10.13 6.11
N GLY A 14 2.50 -11.27 5.42
CA GLY A 14 3.54 -11.64 4.46
C GLY A 14 4.84 -12.12 5.09
N HIS A 15 4.87 -12.31 6.42
CA HIS A 15 6.03 -12.86 7.12
C HIS A 15 5.88 -14.37 7.31
N LEU A 16 7.00 -15.09 7.26
CA LEU A 16 7.08 -16.50 7.61
C LEU A 16 7.03 -16.66 9.13
N LEU A 17 6.04 -17.42 9.63
CA LEU A 17 5.75 -17.54 11.07
C LEU A 17 6.98 -17.89 11.91
N GLY A 18 7.75 -18.91 11.51
CA GLY A 18 8.94 -19.34 12.25
C GLY A 18 10.09 -18.33 12.23
N ARG A 19 10.35 -17.71 11.06
CA ARG A 19 11.42 -16.70 10.93
C ARG A 19 11.10 -15.45 11.74
N LEU A 20 9.84 -15.00 11.69
CA LEU A 20 9.39 -13.88 12.50
C LEU A 20 9.48 -14.22 14.00
N ALA A 21 9.04 -15.41 14.39
CA ALA A 21 9.07 -15.84 15.79
C ALA A 21 10.49 -15.83 16.38
N SER A 22 11.50 -16.25 15.61
CA SER A 22 12.91 -16.24 16.05
C SER A 22 13.43 -14.83 16.32
N VAL A 23 13.19 -13.89 15.39
CA VAL A 23 13.59 -12.48 15.56
C VAL A 23 12.87 -11.87 16.76
N VAL A 24 11.55 -12.09 16.87
CA VAL A 24 10.76 -11.56 17.97
C VAL A 24 11.22 -12.13 19.32
N ALA A 25 11.51 -13.43 19.40
CA ALA A 25 12.02 -14.08 20.61
C ALA A 25 13.31 -13.45 21.11
N LYS A 26 14.26 -13.15 20.21
CA LYS A 26 15.50 -12.46 20.58
C LYS A 26 15.23 -11.04 21.07
N GLN A 27 14.35 -10.29 20.40
CA GLN A 27 14.01 -8.91 20.79
C GLN A 27 13.39 -8.81 22.19
N ILE A 28 12.47 -9.71 22.54
CA ILE A 28 11.84 -9.71 23.87
C ILE A 28 12.81 -10.14 24.98
N LEU A 29 13.76 -11.01 24.67
CA LEU A 29 14.85 -11.40 25.58
C LEU A 29 15.89 -10.29 25.78
N SER A 30 16.11 -9.46 24.76
CA SER A 30 16.91 -8.22 24.84
C SER A 30 16.22 -7.10 25.62
N GLY A 31 14.95 -7.28 26.04
CA GLY A 31 14.24 -6.32 26.88
C GLY A 31 13.30 -5.37 26.14
N ASN A 32 13.14 -5.54 24.83
CA ASN A 32 12.24 -4.73 24.02
C ASN A 32 10.79 -5.23 24.14
N SER A 33 9.85 -4.28 24.18
CA SER A 33 8.42 -4.58 24.10
C SER A 33 8.03 -4.71 22.63
N VAL A 34 7.41 -5.82 22.25
CA VAL A 34 7.08 -6.12 20.85
C VAL A 34 5.59 -6.41 20.74
N VAL A 35 4.95 -5.79 19.76
CA VAL A 35 3.54 -6.00 19.43
C VAL A 35 3.47 -6.50 18.00
N VAL A 36 2.94 -7.69 17.78
CA VAL A 36 2.69 -8.24 16.43
C VAL A 36 1.20 -8.15 16.15
N VAL A 37 0.84 -7.44 15.09
CA VAL A 37 -0.56 -7.30 14.62
C VAL A 37 -0.76 -8.06 13.33
N ARG A 38 -2.02 -8.34 12.97
CA ARG A 38 -2.40 -9.07 11.74
C ARG A 38 -1.79 -10.46 11.63
N CYS A 39 -1.90 -11.23 12.71
CA CYS A 39 -1.36 -12.58 12.76
C CYS A 39 -2.08 -13.55 11.81
N GLU A 40 -3.31 -13.26 11.40
CA GLU A 40 -4.01 -13.98 10.33
C GLU A 40 -3.26 -13.90 8.98
N GLY A 41 -2.57 -12.78 8.73
CA GLY A 41 -1.79 -12.54 7.52
C GLY A 41 -0.40 -13.20 7.50
N LEU A 42 -0.02 -13.93 8.57
CA LEU A 42 1.21 -14.70 8.60
C LEU A 42 1.18 -15.84 7.58
N GLN A 43 2.35 -16.26 7.15
CA GLN A 43 2.53 -17.28 6.13
C GLN A 43 3.40 -18.42 6.67
N LEU A 44 3.11 -19.62 6.19
CA LEU A 44 3.90 -20.84 6.40
C LEU A 44 4.41 -21.30 5.04
N SER A 45 5.66 -21.72 4.97
CA SER A 45 6.20 -22.35 3.78
C SER A 45 5.57 -23.74 3.58
N GLY A 46 5.50 -24.18 2.33
CA GLY A 46 4.89 -25.45 1.96
C GLY A 46 3.39 -25.33 1.66
N HIS A 47 2.88 -26.33 0.96
CA HIS A 47 1.49 -26.36 0.53
C HIS A 47 0.52 -26.44 1.73
N PHE A 48 -0.69 -25.90 1.54
CA PHE A 48 -1.73 -25.83 2.55
C PHE A 48 -2.02 -27.18 3.22
N PHE A 49 -2.27 -28.22 2.42
CA PHE A 49 -2.64 -29.55 2.93
C PHE A 49 -1.57 -30.14 3.87
N ARG A 50 -0.29 -29.97 3.53
CA ARG A 50 0.83 -30.42 4.37
C ARG A 50 0.83 -29.70 5.72
N ASN A 51 0.60 -28.38 5.73
CA ASN A 51 0.55 -27.61 6.95
C ASN A 51 -0.70 -27.93 7.79
N LYS A 52 -1.84 -28.21 7.15
CA LYS A 52 -3.05 -28.70 7.82
C LYS A 52 -2.79 -30.04 8.51
N ILE A 53 -2.25 -31.04 7.80
CA ILE A 53 -1.95 -32.36 8.37
C ILE A 53 -0.97 -32.24 9.54
N LYS A 54 0.09 -31.43 9.41
CA LYS A 54 1.02 -31.18 10.53
C LYS A 54 0.29 -30.66 11.78
N PHE A 55 -0.67 -29.74 11.60
CA PHE A 55 -1.44 -29.21 12.71
C PHE A 55 -2.42 -30.24 13.27
N LEU A 56 -3.12 -31.01 12.41
CA LEU A 56 -4.02 -32.09 12.83
C LEU A 56 -3.29 -33.19 13.61
N ALA A 57 -2.08 -33.56 13.19
CA ALA A 57 -1.23 -34.47 13.95
C ALA A 57 -0.86 -33.90 15.34
N TYR A 58 -0.62 -32.58 15.43
CA TYR A 58 -0.45 -31.92 16.71
C TYR A 58 -1.71 -31.98 17.58
N LEU A 59 -2.93 -31.89 17.02
CA LEU A 59 -4.19 -31.99 17.78
C LEU A 59 -4.45 -33.35 18.40
N ARG A 60 -3.91 -34.42 17.81
CA ARG A 60 -4.03 -35.78 18.36
C ARG A 60 -3.19 -35.97 19.63
N LYS A 61 -2.24 -35.08 19.91
CA LYS A 61 -1.36 -35.15 21.09
C LYS A 61 -2.10 -34.67 22.35
N ARG A 62 -2.86 -35.56 22.99
CA ARG A 62 -3.57 -35.34 24.25
C ARG A 62 -3.00 -36.19 25.38
N CYS A 63 -3.20 -35.75 26.62
CA CYS A 63 -2.96 -36.60 27.79
C CYS A 63 -4.06 -37.66 27.85
N ASN A 64 -3.70 -38.94 27.96
CA ASN A 64 -4.67 -40.04 27.94
C ASN A 64 -5.55 -40.06 29.20
N VAL A 65 -4.95 -39.81 30.37
CA VAL A 65 -5.67 -39.87 31.67
C VAL A 65 -6.63 -38.70 31.88
N ASN A 66 -6.19 -37.47 31.60
CA ASN A 66 -7.03 -36.28 31.71
C ASN A 66 -6.64 -35.27 30.61
N PRO A 67 -7.43 -35.18 29.52
CA PRO A 67 -7.15 -34.27 28.42
C PRO A 67 -7.02 -32.80 28.84
N ALA A 68 -7.69 -32.36 29.91
CA ALA A 68 -7.63 -30.98 30.39
C ALA A 68 -6.26 -30.59 30.97
N ARG A 69 -5.50 -31.56 31.51
CA ARG A 69 -4.12 -31.36 31.98
C ARG A 69 -3.09 -31.41 30.85
N GLY A 70 -3.51 -31.85 29.66
CA GLY A 70 -2.64 -32.07 28.51
C GLY A 70 -2.20 -30.79 27.78
N PRO A 71 -1.56 -30.94 26.62
CA PRO A 71 -1.14 -29.82 25.80
C PRO A 71 -2.33 -28.99 25.29
N PHE A 72 -2.37 -27.70 25.59
CA PHE A 72 -3.38 -26.81 25.01
C PHE A 72 -3.11 -26.54 23.54
N HIS A 73 -4.07 -26.87 22.69
CA HIS A 73 -4.02 -26.59 21.27
C HIS A 73 -4.78 -25.30 20.96
N PHE A 74 -4.10 -24.17 20.85
CA PHE A 74 -4.73 -22.91 20.45
C PHE A 74 -5.08 -22.91 18.95
N ARG A 75 -6.26 -22.39 18.59
CA ARG A 75 -6.73 -22.30 17.19
C ARG A 75 -6.50 -20.94 16.55
N ALA A 76 -6.56 -19.89 17.36
CA ALA A 76 -6.35 -18.50 16.98
C ALA A 76 -4.95 -18.27 16.35
N PRO A 77 -4.83 -17.62 15.16
CA PRO A 77 -3.55 -17.28 14.53
C PRO A 77 -2.57 -16.55 15.45
N SER A 78 -3.09 -15.63 16.27
CA SER A 78 -2.29 -14.89 17.25
C SER A 78 -1.67 -15.81 18.31
N ARG A 79 -2.45 -16.78 18.80
CA ARG A 79 -2.00 -17.76 19.79
C ARG A 79 -1.10 -18.84 19.19
N MET A 80 -1.27 -19.18 17.91
CA MET A 80 -0.32 -20.03 17.18
C MET A 80 1.06 -19.38 17.13
N LEU A 81 1.15 -18.08 16.78
CA LEU A 81 2.41 -17.34 16.82
C LEU A 81 2.97 -17.27 18.24
N TRP A 82 2.14 -16.93 19.23
CA TRP A 82 2.58 -16.87 20.63
C TRP A 82 3.16 -18.21 21.10
N LYS A 83 2.56 -19.34 20.70
CA LYS A 83 3.06 -20.67 21.04
C LYS A 83 4.40 -20.99 20.37
N ALA A 84 4.59 -20.55 19.13
CA ALA A 84 5.87 -20.65 18.44
C ALA A 84 6.97 -19.83 19.14
N ILE A 85 6.67 -18.57 19.51
CA ILE A 85 7.61 -17.71 20.25
C ILE A 85 7.91 -18.28 21.64
N ARG A 86 6.90 -18.76 22.37
CA ARG A 86 7.08 -19.44 23.67
C ARG A 86 8.00 -20.66 23.57
N GLY A 87 7.95 -21.40 22.46
CA GLY A 87 8.85 -22.51 22.19
C GLY A 87 10.32 -22.10 22.00
N MET A 88 10.56 -20.84 21.59
CA MET A 88 11.89 -20.26 21.37
C MET A 88 12.41 -19.45 22.56
N VAL A 89 11.66 -19.38 23.66
CA VAL A 89 11.99 -18.64 24.88
C VAL A 89 12.07 -19.62 26.06
N PRO A 90 13.03 -19.48 27.00
CA PRO A 90 13.12 -20.27 28.22
C PRO A 90 12.00 -19.92 29.22
N HIS A 91 10.75 -20.21 28.83
CA HIS A 91 9.52 -19.75 29.48
C HIS A 91 9.25 -20.36 30.86
N LYS A 92 9.98 -21.40 31.25
CA LYS A 92 9.95 -21.97 32.61
C LYS A 92 10.71 -21.09 33.62
N THR A 93 11.62 -20.24 33.16
CA THR A 93 12.39 -19.34 34.02
C THR A 93 11.66 -18.02 34.24
N LYS A 94 11.92 -17.33 35.38
CA LYS A 94 11.39 -15.98 35.66
C LYS A 94 11.74 -14.98 34.55
N ARG A 95 12.98 -15.05 34.02
CA ARG A 95 13.45 -14.21 32.90
C ARG A 95 12.60 -14.43 31.64
N GLY A 96 12.36 -15.68 31.26
CA GLY A 96 11.56 -16.02 30.07
C GLY A 96 10.09 -15.65 30.24
N ALA A 97 9.51 -15.86 31.43
CA ALA A 97 8.16 -15.41 31.75
C ALA A 97 8.02 -13.89 31.61
N ASN A 98 8.98 -13.13 32.13
CA ASN A 98 9.03 -11.67 31.98
C ASN A 98 9.21 -11.24 30.52
N ALA A 99 9.97 -11.98 29.71
CA ALA A 99 10.09 -11.71 28.28
C ALA A 99 8.75 -11.91 27.54
N LEU A 100 8.01 -12.99 27.86
CA LEU A 100 6.70 -13.23 27.26
C LEU A 100 5.66 -12.18 27.66
N ARG A 101 5.75 -11.57 28.85
CA ARG A 101 4.89 -10.43 29.26
C ARG A 101 5.11 -9.17 28.40
N ARG A 102 6.29 -9.02 27.79
CA ARG A 102 6.61 -7.90 26.87
C ARG A 102 6.05 -8.11 25.46
N LEU A 103 5.61 -9.32 25.14
CA LEU A 103 5.04 -9.68 23.84
C LEU A 103 3.51 -9.51 23.87
N LYS A 104 2.97 -8.75 22.91
CA LYS A 104 1.54 -8.72 22.61
C LYS A 104 1.29 -9.16 21.18
N VAL A 105 0.26 -9.96 20.96
CA VAL A 105 -0.04 -10.57 19.66
C VAL A 105 -1.53 -10.44 19.39
N TYR A 106 -1.90 -9.95 18.21
CA TYR A 106 -3.30 -9.68 17.84
C TYR A 106 -3.64 -10.22 16.45
N GLU A 107 -4.89 -10.68 16.31
CA GLU A 107 -5.57 -10.81 15.01
C GLU A 107 -6.11 -9.43 14.60
N GLY A 108 -5.99 -9.10 13.32
CA GLY A 108 -6.27 -7.75 12.83
C GLY A 108 -5.40 -6.68 13.50
N ILE A 109 -5.84 -5.42 13.45
CA ILE A 109 -5.19 -4.29 14.12
C ILE A 109 -6.20 -3.58 15.02
N PRO A 110 -6.07 -3.70 16.35
CA PRO A 110 -7.00 -3.03 17.26
C PRO A 110 -6.71 -1.52 17.38
N PRO A 111 -7.67 -0.73 17.90
CA PRO A 111 -7.64 0.75 17.95
C PRO A 111 -6.44 1.47 18.61
N PRO A 112 -5.63 0.89 19.53
CA PRO A 112 -4.41 1.56 19.94
C PRO A 112 -3.29 1.51 18.88
N TYR A 113 -3.34 0.58 17.93
CA TYR A 113 -2.25 0.31 16.98
C TYR A 113 -2.58 0.65 15.52
N ASP A 114 -3.83 0.96 15.19
CA ASP A 114 -4.30 1.20 13.82
C ASP A 114 -3.73 2.48 13.20
N LYS A 115 -3.53 3.53 14.00
CA LYS A 115 -2.94 4.83 13.63
C LYS A 115 -1.42 4.84 13.71
N MET A 116 -0.81 3.86 14.38
CA MET A 116 0.64 3.78 14.55
C MET A 116 1.33 3.24 13.29
N LYS A 117 2.56 3.73 13.03
CA LYS A 117 3.39 3.19 11.95
C LYS A 117 3.86 1.79 12.34
N ARG A 118 3.49 0.82 11.51
CA ARG A 118 3.94 -0.57 11.64
C ARG A 118 5.23 -0.76 10.86
N VAL A 119 6.14 -1.55 11.42
CA VAL A 119 7.39 -1.95 10.78
C VAL A 119 7.27 -3.36 10.20
N CYS A 120 8.11 -3.66 9.21
CA CYS A 120 8.30 -5.00 8.67
C CYS A 120 9.67 -5.53 9.08
N VAL A 121 9.82 -6.84 9.07
CA VAL A 121 11.08 -7.54 9.38
C VAL A 121 11.56 -8.23 8.09
N PRO A 122 12.48 -7.61 7.32
CA PRO A 122 12.85 -8.10 5.99
C PRO A 122 13.34 -9.55 5.98
N ILE A 123 14.16 -9.95 6.96
CA ILE A 123 14.69 -11.32 7.12
C ILE A 123 13.60 -12.38 7.34
N ALA A 124 12.37 -11.96 7.65
CA ALA A 124 11.23 -12.84 7.84
C ALA A 124 10.16 -12.69 6.75
N LEU A 125 10.30 -11.74 5.81
CA LEU A 125 9.34 -11.58 4.71
C LEU A 125 9.43 -12.76 3.75
N ARG A 126 8.29 -13.42 3.50
CA ARG A 126 8.20 -14.55 2.56
C ARG A 126 8.77 -14.19 1.19
N GLN A 127 8.45 -13.01 0.67
CA GLN A 127 8.87 -12.58 -0.66
C GLN A 127 10.39 -12.55 -0.82
N LEU A 128 11.13 -12.26 0.25
CA LEU A 128 12.59 -12.22 0.24
C LEU A 128 13.20 -13.58 0.59
N CYS A 129 12.51 -14.38 1.41
CA CYS A 129 13.05 -15.59 2.01
C CYS A 129 12.67 -16.88 1.27
N LEU A 130 11.59 -16.87 0.49
CA LEU A 130 11.06 -18.03 -0.19
C LEU A 130 11.13 -17.78 -1.69
N ARG A 131 11.59 -18.78 -2.45
CA ARG A 131 11.58 -18.71 -3.91
C ARG A 131 10.15 -18.52 -4.44
N PRO A 132 9.95 -17.74 -5.53
CA PRO A 132 8.63 -17.44 -6.05
C PRO A 132 7.80 -18.66 -6.47
N ASP A 133 8.45 -19.72 -6.95
CA ASP A 133 7.82 -20.97 -7.42
C ASP A 133 7.22 -21.83 -6.28
N ARG A 134 7.66 -21.60 -5.04
CA ARG A 134 7.30 -22.47 -3.92
C ARG A 134 5.96 -22.10 -3.33
N LYS A 135 5.08 -23.12 -3.26
CA LYS A 135 3.77 -23.02 -2.60
C LYS A 135 3.96 -22.66 -1.11
N TYR A 136 3.08 -21.79 -0.63
CA TYR A 136 2.97 -21.39 0.76
C TYR A 136 1.50 -21.40 1.17
N CYS A 137 1.22 -21.28 2.46
CA CYS A 137 -0.14 -21.08 2.94
C CYS A 137 -0.23 -19.95 3.95
N THR A 138 -1.39 -19.34 4.06
CA THR A 138 -1.71 -18.34 5.07
C THR A 138 -2.17 -19.02 6.36
N VAL A 139 -1.73 -18.48 7.50
CA VAL A 139 -2.13 -18.99 8.83
C VAL A 139 -3.64 -18.81 9.04
N ASP A 140 -4.24 -17.76 8.49
CA ASP A 140 -5.71 -17.56 8.41
C ASP A 140 -6.49 -18.84 8.05
N ARG A 141 -6.19 -19.40 6.87
CA ARG A 141 -6.88 -20.59 6.35
C ARG A 141 -6.63 -21.81 7.22
N VAL A 142 -5.38 -22.03 7.65
CA VAL A 142 -5.02 -23.16 8.51
C VAL A 142 -5.80 -23.08 9.81
N ALA A 143 -5.76 -21.92 10.49
CA ALA A 143 -6.42 -21.67 11.76
C ALA A 143 -7.93 -21.91 11.67
N HIS A 144 -8.57 -21.41 10.62
CA HIS A 144 -10.01 -21.59 10.42
C HIS A 144 -10.40 -23.05 10.24
N GLU A 145 -9.71 -23.78 9.35
CA GLU A 145 -10.01 -25.20 9.10
C GLU A 145 -9.70 -26.11 10.31
N VAL A 146 -8.89 -25.66 11.27
CA VAL A 146 -8.64 -26.42 12.51
C VAL A 146 -9.58 -26.05 13.65
N GLY A 147 -10.39 -24.98 13.49
CA GLY A 147 -11.44 -24.59 14.45
C GLY A 147 -11.40 -23.16 14.97
N TRP A 148 -10.72 -22.22 14.30
CA TRP A 148 -10.81 -20.78 14.64
C TRP A 148 -12.09 -20.16 14.10
N LYS A 149 -12.95 -19.69 15.02
CA LYS A 149 -14.31 -19.21 14.73
C LYS A 149 -14.40 -17.74 14.29
N TYR A 150 -13.41 -16.91 14.63
CA TYR A 150 -13.52 -15.45 14.49
C TYR A 150 -13.00 -14.89 13.16
N ARG A 151 -12.74 -15.75 12.17
CA ARG A 151 -12.19 -15.35 10.86
C ARG A 151 -13.03 -14.25 10.20
N ASP A 152 -14.34 -14.46 10.10
CA ASP A 152 -15.23 -13.55 9.39
C ASP A 152 -15.44 -12.23 10.15
N VAL A 153 -15.50 -12.31 11.48
CA VAL A 153 -15.55 -11.12 12.37
C VAL A 153 -14.30 -10.26 12.16
N VAL A 154 -13.12 -10.85 12.19
CA VAL A 154 -11.85 -10.14 11.98
C VAL A 154 -11.77 -9.56 10.55
N ASN A 155 -12.22 -10.30 9.54
CA ASN A 155 -12.27 -9.81 8.15
C ASN A 155 -13.16 -8.57 8.02
N ASN A 156 -14.34 -8.57 8.65
CA ASN A 156 -15.27 -7.44 8.65
C ASN A 156 -14.67 -6.21 9.36
N LEU A 157 -14.03 -6.41 10.52
CA LEU A 157 -13.37 -5.33 11.26
C LEU A 157 -12.17 -4.75 10.48
N GLU A 158 -11.36 -5.60 9.86
CA GLU A 158 -10.25 -5.17 9.02
C GLU A 158 -10.73 -4.45 7.76
N ALA A 159 -11.86 -4.83 7.17
CA ALA A 159 -12.47 -4.11 6.05
C ALA A 159 -12.87 -2.68 6.47
N LYS A 160 -13.59 -2.53 7.60
CA LYS A 160 -13.93 -1.23 8.18
C LYS A 160 -12.69 -0.39 8.47
N ARG A 161 -11.64 -0.99 9.04
CA ARG A 161 -10.36 -0.32 9.32
C ARG A 161 -9.66 0.15 8.04
N LYS A 162 -9.65 -0.67 6.98
CA LYS A 162 -9.04 -0.31 5.68
C LYS A 162 -9.74 0.87 5.02
N ILE A 163 -11.07 0.96 5.12
CA ILE A 163 -11.85 2.11 4.63
C ILE A 163 -11.42 3.39 5.36
N LYS A 164 -11.40 3.37 6.69
CA LYS A 164 -10.92 4.52 7.50
C LYS A 164 -9.47 4.89 7.17
N ALA A 165 -8.59 3.90 7.04
CA ALA A 165 -7.19 4.12 6.67
C ALA A 165 -7.04 4.71 5.25
N ARG A 166 -7.91 4.32 4.31
CA ARG A 166 -7.93 4.87 2.96
C ARG A 166 -8.33 6.34 2.97
N ILE A 167 -9.36 6.72 3.73
CA ILE A 167 -9.78 8.12 3.90
C ILE A 167 -8.63 8.95 4.49
N ALA A 168 -8.03 8.48 5.59
CA ALA A 168 -6.89 9.14 6.21
C ALA A 168 -5.69 9.30 5.26
N TYR A 169 -5.42 8.28 4.43
CA TYR A 169 -4.38 8.34 3.41
C TYR A 169 -4.68 9.37 2.32
N MET A 170 -5.92 9.45 1.83
CA MET A 170 -6.32 10.44 0.82
C MET A 170 -6.18 11.87 1.37
N HIS A 171 -6.60 12.09 2.61
CA HIS A 171 -6.40 13.37 3.30
C HIS A 171 -4.90 13.71 3.44
N LYS A 172 -4.08 12.75 3.90
CA LYS A 172 -2.63 12.91 3.99
C LYS A 172 -1.98 13.22 2.64
N LYS A 173 -2.44 12.61 1.55
CA LYS A 173 -1.95 12.87 0.19
C LYS A 173 -2.31 14.30 -0.27
N LYS A 174 -3.54 14.75 0.01
CA LYS A 174 -3.97 16.13 -0.29
C LYS A 174 -3.14 17.14 0.50
N LEU A 175 -2.97 16.92 1.81
CA LEU A 175 -2.16 17.78 2.67
C LEU A 175 -0.70 17.83 2.20
N LYS A 176 -0.10 16.69 1.85
CA LYS A 176 1.27 16.65 1.30
C LYS A 176 1.41 17.48 0.02
N LYS A 177 0.39 17.49 -0.85
CA LYS A 177 0.37 18.34 -2.06
C LYS A 177 0.35 19.83 -1.70
N ILE A 178 -0.50 20.22 -0.75
CA ILE A 178 -0.61 21.61 -0.28
C ILE A 178 0.70 22.06 0.38
N THR A 179 1.27 21.25 1.27
CA THR A 179 2.57 21.55 1.90
C THR A 179 3.67 21.74 0.87
N TRP A 180 3.65 21.00 -0.23
CA TRP A 180 4.60 21.17 -1.32
C TRP A 180 4.41 22.50 -2.06
N SER A 181 3.18 22.84 -2.43
CA SER A 181 2.87 24.14 -3.05
C SER A 181 3.29 25.31 -2.14
N ALA A 182 3.05 25.20 -0.82
CA ALA A 182 3.46 26.22 0.15
C ALA A 182 4.99 26.36 0.23
N ARG A 183 5.75 25.27 0.15
CA ARG A 183 7.22 25.31 0.12
C ARG A 183 7.75 26.07 -1.09
N ALA A 184 7.13 25.93 -2.25
CA ALA A 184 7.52 26.67 -3.46
C ALA A 184 7.31 28.18 -3.29
N VAL A 185 6.19 28.59 -2.67
CA VAL A 185 5.90 30.01 -2.40
C VAL A 185 6.93 30.62 -1.43
N VAL A 186 7.31 29.88 -0.40
CA VAL A 186 8.22 30.36 0.65
C VAL A 186 9.70 30.16 0.29
N ALA A 187 10.02 29.52 -0.84
CA ALA A 187 11.36 29.05 -1.21
C ALA A 187 12.46 30.12 -1.06
N LYS A 188 12.21 31.36 -1.52
CA LYS A 188 13.16 32.48 -1.41
C LYS A 188 13.47 32.87 0.04
N ARG A 189 12.49 32.77 0.95
CA ARG A 189 12.66 33.13 2.36
C ARG A 189 13.46 32.10 3.15
N ILE A 190 13.46 30.84 2.71
CA ILE A 190 14.11 29.72 3.40
C ILE A 190 15.42 29.28 2.72
N GLU A 191 15.94 30.09 1.81
CA GLU A 191 17.09 29.76 0.98
C GLU A 191 18.36 29.50 1.80
N SER A 192 18.66 30.37 2.77
CA SER A 192 19.80 30.22 3.69
C SER A 192 19.75 28.91 4.48
N GLN A 193 18.57 28.54 5.00
CA GLN A 193 18.37 27.30 5.75
C GLN A 193 18.49 26.07 4.82
N ASN A 194 17.97 26.16 3.60
CA ASN A 194 18.12 25.11 2.60
C ASN A 194 19.59 24.90 2.19
N ALA A 195 20.40 25.97 2.12
CA ALA A 195 21.83 25.86 1.83
C ALA A 195 22.56 25.05 2.91
N VAL A 196 22.28 25.32 4.19
CA VAL A 196 22.80 24.52 5.32
C VAL A 196 22.34 23.06 5.21
N LEU A 197 21.05 22.82 4.97
CA LEU A 197 20.53 21.45 4.80
C LEU A 197 21.15 20.71 3.60
N LYS A 198 21.54 21.43 2.54
CA LYS A 198 22.26 20.87 1.38
C LYS A 198 23.68 20.45 1.75
N GLN A 199 24.39 21.24 2.57
CA GLN A 199 25.73 20.87 3.06
C GLN A 199 25.70 19.55 3.84
N TYR A 200 24.68 19.34 4.67
CA TYR A 200 24.47 18.09 5.41
C TYR A 200 23.81 16.96 4.58
N GLY A 201 23.53 17.18 3.29
CA GLY A 201 22.95 16.17 2.40
C GLY A 201 21.46 15.84 2.62
N TYR A 202 20.71 16.64 3.39
CA TYR A 202 19.28 16.42 3.63
C TYR A 202 18.40 16.78 2.42
N LEU A 203 18.85 17.70 1.56
CA LEU A 203 18.23 18.02 0.26
C LEU A 203 19.11 17.49 -0.88
N THR A 204 18.78 16.33 -1.45
CA THR A 204 19.44 15.78 -2.64
C THR A 204 18.72 16.18 -3.93
N SER A 205 19.41 16.13 -5.07
CA SER A 205 18.82 16.39 -6.40
C SER A 205 17.67 15.44 -6.76
N GLU A 206 17.65 14.23 -6.20
CA GLU A 206 16.52 13.29 -6.30
C GLU A 206 15.27 13.79 -5.56
N PHE A 207 15.45 14.52 -4.46
CA PHE A 207 14.36 15.16 -3.72
C PHE A 207 13.73 16.29 -4.53
N GLU A 208 14.54 17.04 -5.28
CA GLU A 208 14.06 18.05 -6.24
C GLU A 208 13.35 17.37 -7.44
N LYS A 209 13.95 16.35 -8.07
CA LYS A 209 13.39 15.63 -9.25
C LYS A 209 12.12 14.82 -8.98
N LYS A 210 11.96 14.22 -7.79
CA LYS A 210 10.79 13.37 -7.45
C LYS A 210 9.49 14.16 -7.32
N TYR A 211 9.58 15.47 -7.07
CA TYR A 211 8.43 16.34 -6.82
C TYR A 211 8.34 17.56 -7.75
N SER A 212 9.42 17.87 -8.49
CA SER A 212 9.42 18.72 -9.69
C SER A 212 9.33 17.88 -10.96
N LYS A 213 8.33 16.99 -11.06
CA LYS A 213 7.93 16.55 -12.40
C LYS A 213 7.18 17.73 -13.02
N PRO A 214 7.66 18.36 -14.11
CA PRO A 214 6.80 19.25 -14.87
C PRO A 214 5.54 18.45 -15.18
N VAL A 215 4.38 19.06 -14.94
CA VAL A 215 3.12 18.42 -15.29
C VAL A 215 3.11 18.38 -16.82
N VAL A 216 3.63 17.29 -17.40
CA VAL A 216 3.84 17.14 -18.86
C VAL A 216 2.53 17.37 -19.61
N ASN A 217 1.40 17.11 -18.94
CA ASN A 217 0.07 17.51 -19.38
C ASN A 217 -0.67 18.20 -18.23
N ALA A 218 -0.48 19.51 -18.05
CA ALA A 218 -1.36 20.30 -17.19
C ALA A 218 -2.77 20.18 -17.76
N VAL A 219 -3.60 19.29 -17.18
CA VAL A 219 -5.01 19.20 -17.57
C VAL A 219 -5.60 20.58 -17.31
N PRO A 220 -6.05 21.30 -18.35
CA PRO A 220 -6.60 22.62 -18.16
C PRO A 220 -7.77 22.53 -17.17
N PRO A 221 -7.93 23.49 -16.25
CA PRO A 221 -9.00 23.46 -15.27
C PRO A 221 -10.33 23.25 -15.99
N LYS A 222 -11.14 22.27 -15.54
CA LYS A 222 -12.46 22.00 -16.13
C LYS A 222 -13.30 23.28 -16.03
N LEU A 223 -13.50 23.95 -17.16
CA LEU A 223 -14.37 25.11 -17.27
C LEU A 223 -15.79 24.76 -16.82
N GLY A 224 -16.43 25.66 -16.06
CA GLY A 224 -17.83 25.50 -15.65
C GLY A 224 -18.79 25.39 -16.84
N LYS A 225 -19.98 24.80 -16.61
CA LYS A 225 -20.97 24.50 -17.68
C LYS A 225 -21.27 25.71 -18.58
N ARG A 226 -21.36 26.92 -18.01
CA ARG A 226 -21.67 28.17 -18.74
C ARG A 226 -20.56 28.57 -19.72
N LYS A 227 -19.31 28.70 -19.25
CA LYS A 227 -18.14 28.99 -20.10
C LYS A 227 -17.92 27.94 -21.21
N ARG A 228 -18.22 26.66 -20.95
CA ARG A 228 -18.18 25.62 -21.98
C ARG A 228 -19.21 25.84 -23.09
N LYS A 229 -20.43 26.25 -22.73
CA LYS A 229 -21.50 26.52 -23.70
C LYS A 229 -21.17 27.74 -24.56
N GLU A 230 -20.65 28.81 -23.95
CA GLU A 230 -20.20 30.02 -24.64
C GLU A 230 -19.09 29.71 -25.66
N LEU A 231 -18.05 28.98 -25.25
CA LEU A 231 -16.97 28.58 -26.16
C LEU A 231 -17.45 27.66 -27.29
N TYR A 232 -18.40 26.76 -27.01
CA TYR A 232 -18.98 25.89 -28.03
C TYR A 232 -19.76 26.69 -29.08
N VAL A 233 -20.56 27.67 -28.65
CA VAL A 233 -21.31 28.56 -29.54
C VAL A 233 -20.36 29.41 -30.38
N ALA A 234 -19.33 30.00 -29.76
CA ALA A 234 -18.29 30.76 -30.47
C ALA A 234 -17.54 29.92 -31.51
N ALA A 235 -17.16 28.68 -31.16
CA ALA A 235 -16.50 27.77 -32.10
C ALA A 235 -17.44 27.35 -33.26
N LYS A 236 -18.74 27.22 -33.00
CA LYS A 236 -19.74 26.91 -34.04
C LYS A 236 -19.92 28.10 -34.99
N ALA A 237 -19.91 29.33 -34.49
CA ALA A 237 -19.95 30.55 -35.30
C ALA A 237 -18.69 30.67 -36.17
N ALA A 238 -17.50 30.53 -35.58
CA ALA A 238 -16.23 30.59 -36.32
C ALA A 238 -16.13 29.52 -37.44
N ARG A 239 -16.60 28.29 -37.19
CA ARG A 239 -16.68 27.25 -38.23
C ARG A 239 -17.64 27.62 -39.37
N LYS A 240 -18.76 28.26 -39.04
CA LYS A 240 -19.74 28.72 -40.03
C LYS A 240 -19.16 29.82 -40.89
N GLU A 241 -18.48 30.80 -40.30
CA GLU A 241 -17.76 31.87 -41.00
C GLU A 241 -16.65 31.32 -41.89
N ALA A 242 -15.80 30.43 -41.37
CA ALA A 242 -14.75 29.78 -42.17
C ALA A 242 -15.33 29.00 -43.36
N LYS A 243 -16.48 28.34 -43.21
CA LYS A 243 -17.17 27.64 -44.30
C LYS A 243 -17.72 28.61 -45.34
N TYR A 244 -18.25 29.77 -44.94
CA TYR A 244 -18.67 30.81 -45.88
C TYR A 244 -17.49 31.44 -46.60
N ALA A 245 -16.40 31.75 -45.89
CA ALA A 245 -15.17 32.25 -46.49
C ALA A 245 -14.59 31.25 -47.52
N ALA A 246 -14.55 29.96 -47.19
CA ALA A 246 -14.12 28.91 -48.11
C ALA A 246 -15.04 28.80 -49.34
N ARG A 247 -16.36 28.93 -49.17
CA ARG A 247 -17.32 28.95 -50.30
C ARG A 247 -17.16 30.19 -51.18
N ALA A 248 -16.93 31.36 -50.58
CA ALA A 248 -16.66 32.60 -51.31
C ALA A 248 -15.36 32.50 -52.11
N ALA A 249 -14.29 31.98 -51.50
CA ALA A 249 -13.02 31.72 -52.17
C ALA A 249 -13.15 30.71 -53.31
N ALA A 250 -13.95 29.65 -53.13
CA ALA A 250 -14.23 28.67 -54.19
C ALA A 250 -15.05 29.28 -55.34
N LYS A 251 -16.02 30.16 -55.05
CA LYS A 251 -16.81 30.87 -56.06
C LYS A 251 -15.95 31.85 -56.86
N ALA A 252 -15.05 32.58 -56.20
CA ALA A 252 -14.08 33.45 -56.84
C ALA A 252 -13.12 32.67 -57.77
N LYS A 253 -12.61 31.51 -57.32
CA LYS A 253 -11.79 30.62 -58.16
C LYS A 253 -12.53 30.07 -59.38
N LYS A 254 -13.85 29.80 -59.27
CA LYS A 254 -14.67 29.31 -60.38
C LYS A 254 -14.98 30.42 -61.40
N ALA A 255 -15.13 31.66 -60.95
CA ALA A 255 -15.32 32.82 -61.83
C ALA A 255 -14.06 33.12 -62.67
N THR A 256 -12.87 33.01 -62.08
CA THR A 256 -11.59 33.23 -62.80
C THR A 256 -11.20 32.10 -63.75
N THR A 257 -11.75 30.89 -63.57
CA THR A 257 -11.57 29.78 -64.53
C THR A 257 -12.56 29.85 -65.69
N ALA A 258 -13.78 30.37 -65.47
CA ALA A 258 -14.77 30.56 -66.53
C ALA A 258 -14.36 31.63 -67.56
N THR A 259 -13.60 32.65 -67.17
CA THR A 259 -13.05 33.67 -68.08
C THR A 259 -11.80 33.21 -68.84
N LYS A 260 -11.24 32.03 -68.52
CA LYS A 260 -10.03 31.45 -69.14
C LYS A 260 -10.31 30.26 -70.07
N ALA A 261 -11.55 30.04 -70.50
CA ALA A 261 -11.89 29.02 -71.49
C ALA A 261 -11.45 29.48 -72.91
N PRO A 262 -10.58 28.72 -73.63
CA PRO A 262 -10.09 29.12 -74.95
C PRO A 262 -11.15 28.91 -76.05
N ALA A 263 -11.29 29.88 -76.95
CA ALA A 263 -12.08 29.76 -78.16
C ALA A 263 -11.48 28.65 -79.07
N LYS A 264 -12.30 27.66 -79.44
CA LYS A 264 -11.93 26.62 -80.43
C LYS A 264 -11.69 27.30 -81.79
N ALA A 265 -10.44 27.39 -82.22
CA ALA A 265 -10.11 27.65 -83.62
C ALA A 265 -10.38 26.38 -84.45
N LYS A 266 -11.26 26.49 -85.45
CA LYS A 266 -11.50 25.47 -86.48
C LYS A 266 -10.26 25.37 -87.38
N ALA A 267 -9.75 24.16 -87.56
CA ALA A 267 -8.75 23.85 -88.58
C ALA A 267 -9.37 24.00 -89.99
N LYS A 268 -8.62 24.63 -90.90
CA LYS A 268 -8.85 24.65 -92.36
C LYS A 268 -7.52 24.30 -93.02
N ALA A 269 -7.61 23.41 -94.02
CA ALA A 269 -6.55 22.76 -94.81
C ALA A 269 -5.85 21.59 -94.11
#